data_AF-A0A7C7W8S8-F1
#
_entry.id   AF-A0A7C7W8S8-F1
#
_cell.length_a   1.000
_cell.length_b   1.000
_cell.length_c   1.000
_cell.angle_alpha   90.00
_cell.angle_beta   90.00
_cell.angle_gamma   90.00
#
_symmetry.space_group_name_H-M   'P 1'
#
loop_
_entity.id
_entity.type
_entity.pdbx_description
1 polymer ?
#
loop_
_entity_poly.entity_id
_entity_poly.type
_entity_poly.pdbx_seq_one_letter_code
_entity_poly.pdbx_strand_id
1 'polypeptide(L)'
;MSKRLFYYLVINIIVSAVTVWAVLSIWERAHTPDETATPQPISRLPTALASAQPLMDTPAPQISPTPLVNKATPTQNQSSADGIPQATVAWPLPPESPQIKITTIVGIGDLATERLQIQSISPEAISLENWRLETSTGEVYTFPKITLFEYGAVDLYSRTGINSVVALYWGHSAPVFHRGDRVVIYDTEGEVQAVYSIP
;
A
#
# COMPACT_ATOMS: atom_id res chain seq x y z
N MET A 1 34.21 0.32 -55.00
CA MET A 1 34.08 0.72 -53.58
C MET A 1 32.78 0.26 -52.91
N SER A 2 31.63 0.17 -53.63
CA SER A 2 30.28 -0.09 -53.10
C SER A 2 30.01 -1.49 -52.49
N LYS A 3 30.72 -2.54 -52.91
CA LYS A 3 30.54 -3.90 -52.36
C LYS A 3 30.91 -4.01 -50.88
N ARG A 4 31.98 -3.33 -50.45
CA ARG A 4 32.41 -3.32 -49.03
C ARG A 4 31.37 -2.63 -48.15
N LEU A 5 30.83 -1.50 -48.61
CA LEU A 5 29.75 -0.77 -47.93
C LEU A 5 28.48 -1.64 -47.82
N PHE A 6 28.13 -2.37 -48.88
CA PHE A 6 26.99 -3.29 -48.88
C PHE A 6 27.14 -4.41 -47.83
N TYR A 7 28.32 -5.02 -47.71
CA TYR A 7 28.58 -6.02 -46.66
C TYR A 7 28.44 -5.44 -45.23
N TYR A 8 28.95 -4.23 -44.99
CA TYR A 8 28.78 -3.58 -43.68
C TYR A 8 27.32 -3.21 -43.38
N LEU A 9 26.55 -2.86 -44.41
CA LEU A 9 25.13 -2.57 -44.24
C LEU A 9 24.35 -3.85 -43.88
N VAL A 10 24.61 -4.96 -44.56
CA VAL A 10 23.97 -6.25 -44.28
C VAL A 10 24.38 -6.79 -42.90
N ILE A 11 25.67 -6.71 -42.53
CA ILE A 11 26.12 -7.21 -41.23
C ILE A 11 25.50 -6.41 -40.08
N ASN A 12 25.36 -5.09 -40.24
CA ASN A 12 24.77 -4.24 -39.20
C ASN A 12 23.26 -4.51 -39.02
N ILE A 13 22.54 -4.78 -40.11
CA ILE A 13 21.13 -5.21 -40.05
C ILE A 13 21.00 -6.55 -39.32
N ILE A 14 21.86 -7.53 -39.65
CA ILE A 14 21.82 -8.84 -38.99
C ILE A 14 22.13 -8.70 -37.49
N VAL A 15 23.15 -7.93 -37.12
CA VAL A 15 23.51 -7.71 -35.71
C VAL A 15 22.36 -7.02 -34.95
N SER A 16 21.71 -6.03 -35.54
CA SER A 16 20.55 -5.37 -34.94
C SER A 16 19.35 -6.31 -34.81
N ALA A 17 19.07 -7.14 -35.83
CA ALA A 17 17.98 -8.11 -35.78
C ALA A 17 18.22 -9.19 -34.71
N VAL A 18 19.45 -9.70 -34.60
CA VAL A 18 19.83 -10.71 -33.60
C VAL A 18 19.75 -10.15 -32.18
N THR A 19 20.19 -8.90 -31.98
CA THR A 19 20.13 -8.25 -30.66
C THR A 19 18.69 -7.99 -30.22
N VAL A 20 17.83 -7.46 -31.09
CA VAL A 20 16.40 -7.27 -30.80
C VAL A 20 15.71 -8.62 -30.53
N TRP A 21 16.00 -9.65 -31.34
CA TRP A 21 15.44 -10.99 -31.14
C TRP A 21 15.86 -11.60 -29.80
N ALA A 22 17.13 -11.47 -29.41
CA ALA A 22 17.63 -11.99 -28.14
C ALA A 22 16.94 -11.33 -26.94
N VAL A 23 16.76 -10.00 -26.99
CA VAL A 23 16.07 -9.25 -25.92
C VAL A 23 14.61 -9.68 -25.80
N LEU A 24 13.89 -9.78 -26.92
CA LEU A 24 12.49 -10.23 -26.92
C LEU A 24 12.35 -11.68 -26.44
N SER A 25 13.27 -12.57 -26.84
CA SER A 25 13.26 -13.97 -26.43
C SER A 25 13.49 -14.14 -24.91
N ILE A 26 14.41 -13.35 -24.34
CA ILE A 26 14.66 -13.33 -22.89
C ILE A 26 13.45 -12.74 -22.15
N TRP A 27 12.85 -11.68 -22.70
CA TRP A 27 11.69 -11.03 -22.10
C TRP A 27 10.46 -11.94 -22.11
N GLU A 28 10.13 -12.58 -23.24
CA GLU A 28 9.02 -13.54 -23.39
C GLU A 28 9.16 -14.71 -22.40
N ARG A 29 10.39 -15.24 -22.28
CA ARG A 29 10.69 -16.33 -21.34
C ARG A 29 10.56 -15.93 -19.87
N ALA A 30 10.74 -14.65 -19.56
CA ALA A 30 10.59 -14.12 -18.21
C ALA A 30 9.15 -13.67 -17.90
N HIS A 31 8.28 -13.54 -18.90
CA HIS A 31 6.92 -12.98 -18.76
C HIS A 31 5.79 -13.95 -19.13
N THR A 32 6.02 -15.27 -19.21
CA THR A 32 4.92 -16.24 -19.21
C THR A 32 4.18 -16.13 -17.88
N PRO A 33 2.94 -15.60 -17.83
CA PRO A 33 2.12 -15.67 -16.64
C PRO A 33 1.84 -17.15 -16.35
N ASP A 34 1.71 -17.53 -15.08
CA ASP A 34 1.25 -18.86 -14.68
C ASP A 34 -0.19 -19.12 -15.18
N GLU A 35 -0.37 -19.42 -16.47
CA GLU A 35 -1.60 -20.00 -17.03
C GLU A 35 -1.69 -21.50 -16.68
N THR A 36 -1.50 -21.85 -15.41
CA THR A 36 -1.85 -23.17 -14.86
C THR A 36 -2.88 -23.11 -13.74
N ALA A 37 -3.47 -21.95 -13.47
CA ALA A 37 -4.73 -21.89 -12.73
C ALA A 37 -5.90 -22.31 -13.63
N THR A 38 -6.00 -23.61 -13.90
CA THR A 38 -7.25 -24.19 -14.39
C THR A 38 -8.37 -23.82 -13.40
N PRO A 39 -9.47 -23.18 -13.83
CA PRO A 39 -10.60 -22.95 -12.94
C PRO A 39 -11.17 -24.32 -12.55
N GLN A 40 -10.87 -24.78 -11.34
CA GLN A 40 -11.47 -25.97 -10.76
C GLN A 40 -13.00 -25.74 -10.67
N PRO A 41 -13.84 -26.62 -11.23
CA PRO A 41 -15.28 -26.54 -11.03
C PRO A 41 -15.57 -26.69 -9.53
N ILE A 42 -16.21 -25.66 -8.97
CA ILE A 42 -16.61 -25.58 -7.56
C ILE A 42 -17.74 -26.59 -7.31
N SER A 43 -17.39 -27.84 -6.99
CA SER A 43 -18.35 -28.87 -6.61
C SER A 43 -17.91 -29.55 -5.33
N ARG A 44 -18.04 -28.87 -4.18
CA ARG A 44 -18.39 -29.44 -2.85
C ARG A 44 -19.00 -28.33 -1.97
N LEU A 45 -20.32 -28.29 -1.83
CA LEU A 45 -20.93 -27.80 -0.60
C LEU A 45 -20.61 -28.83 0.50
N PRO A 46 -19.97 -28.48 1.63
CA PRO A 46 -20.22 -29.22 2.84
C PRO A 46 -21.61 -28.80 3.35
N THR A 47 -22.58 -29.69 3.14
CA THR A 47 -23.82 -29.74 3.92
C THR A 47 -23.44 -29.97 5.38
N ALA A 48 -23.28 -28.91 6.14
CA ALA A 48 -23.33 -28.93 7.60
C ALA A 48 -24.59 -28.17 8.04
N LEU A 49 -25.76 -28.77 7.75
CA LEU A 49 -27.01 -28.40 8.41
C LEU A 49 -27.09 -29.16 9.73
N ALA A 50 -27.42 -28.42 10.79
CA ALA A 50 -27.99 -28.87 12.05
C ALA A 50 -27.05 -29.49 13.10
N SER A 51 -26.41 -28.61 13.87
CA SER A 51 -26.36 -28.75 15.35
C SER A 51 -26.33 -27.37 16.00
N ALA A 52 -27.38 -26.58 15.78
CA ALA A 52 -27.68 -25.44 16.63
C ALA A 52 -28.29 -25.96 17.94
N GLN A 53 -27.44 -26.14 18.95
CA GLN A 53 -27.89 -26.30 20.33
C GLN A 53 -28.38 -24.92 20.83
N PRO A 54 -29.58 -24.80 21.43
CA PRO A 54 -30.01 -23.55 22.04
C PRO A 54 -29.19 -23.28 23.31
N LEU A 55 -28.29 -22.30 23.26
CA LEU A 55 -27.70 -21.66 24.42
C LEU A 55 -28.76 -20.74 25.05
N MET A 56 -29.64 -21.32 25.87
CA MET A 56 -30.34 -20.54 26.89
C MET A 56 -29.38 -20.42 28.07
N ASP A 57 -28.84 -19.22 28.26
CA ASP A 57 -28.54 -18.56 29.53
C ASP A 57 -27.35 -17.61 29.38
N THR A 58 -27.63 -16.34 29.13
CA THR A 58 -26.78 -15.24 29.60
C THR A 58 -27.70 -14.08 29.99
N PRO A 59 -27.77 -13.71 31.27
CA PRO A 59 -28.49 -12.53 31.72
C PRO A 59 -27.91 -11.27 31.08
N ALA A 60 -28.80 -10.41 30.58
CA ALA A 60 -28.51 -9.14 29.98
C ALA A 60 -27.65 -8.23 30.88
N PRO A 61 -26.64 -7.52 30.34
CA PRO A 61 -26.05 -6.40 31.06
C PRO A 61 -27.08 -5.27 31.20
N GLN A 62 -27.42 -5.02 32.45
CA GLN A 62 -28.36 -4.02 32.95
C GLN A 62 -27.86 -2.60 32.64
N ILE A 63 -28.69 -1.81 31.94
CA ILE A 63 -28.54 -0.37 31.76
C ILE A 63 -28.57 0.35 33.12
N SER A 64 -27.42 0.87 33.56
CA SER A 64 -27.34 1.80 34.69
C SER A 64 -27.44 3.25 34.18
N PRO A 65 -28.30 4.10 34.79
CA PRO A 65 -28.44 5.49 34.38
C PRO A 65 -27.28 6.37 34.87
N THR A 66 -26.95 7.36 34.05
CA THR A 66 -26.09 8.51 34.32
C THR A 66 -26.49 9.29 35.57
N PRO A 67 -25.53 9.84 36.34
CA PRO A 67 -25.72 11.14 36.96
C PRO A 67 -24.82 12.19 36.29
N LEU A 68 -25.47 13.20 35.73
CA LEU A 68 -24.90 14.50 35.39
C LEU A 68 -24.76 15.28 36.70
N VAL A 69 -23.59 15.86 37.01
CA VAL A 69 -23.48 17.22 37.57
C VAL A 69 -22.03 17.69 37.61
N ASN A 70 -21.88 18.89 37.07
CA ASN A 70 -20.70 19.71 36.87
C ASN A 70 -20.12 20.25 38.20
N LYS A 71 -18.85 20.70 38.16
CA LYS A 71 -18.47 22.13 38.31
C LYS A 71 -17.06 22.28 38.90
N ALA A 72 -16.13 22.71 38.06
CA ALA A 72 -15.06 23.59 38.50
C ALA A 72 -14.76 24.59 37.38
N THR A 73 -15.37 25.76 37.53
CA THR A 73 -15.01 27.01 36.87
C THR A 73 -13.62 27.46 37.33
N PRO A 74 -12.86 28.15 36.49
CA PRO A 74 -12.30 29.42 36.94
C PRO A 74 -12.65 30.56 35.99
N THR A 75 -13.41 31.49 36.57
CA THR A 75 -13.45 32.94 36.41
C THR A 75 -12.64 33.54 35.27
N GLN A 76 -13.35 34.25 34.39
CA GLN A 76 -12.77 35.30 33.55
C GLN A 76 -12.10 36.36 34.42
N ASN A 77 -10.84 36.67 34.12
CA ASN A 77 -10.24 37.96 34.42
C ASN A 77 -9.64 38.51 33.11
N GLN A 78 -10.05 39.72 32.73
CA GLN A 78 -9.59 40.39 31.51
C GLN A 78 -8.09 40.74 31.55
N SER A 79 -7.46 40.55 30.38
CA SER A 79 -6.31 41.28 29.83
C SER A 79 -4.99 41.30 30.60
N SER A 80 -4.01 40.54 30.08
CA SER A 80 -2.64 41.01 29.76
C SER A 80 -1.82 39.89 29.07
N ALA A 81 -1.38 40.17 27.85
CA ALA A 81 -0.18 39.66 27.15
C ALA A 81 0.10 38.14 26.99
N ASP A 82 0.58 37.81 25.79
CA ASP A 82 1.24 36.58 25.31
C ASP A 82 0.38 35.39 24.85
N GLY A 83 0.63 34.98 23.60
CA GLY A 83 -0.20 34.06 22.82
C GLY A 83 -0.01 32.58 23.17
N ILE A 84 -1.12 31.86 23.27
CA ILE A 84 -1.15 30.41 23.47
C ILE A 84 -1.17 29.76 22.07
N PRO A 85 -0.26 28.81 21.73
CA PRO A 85 -0.28 28.15 20.44
C PRO A 85 -1.49 27.23 20.34
N GLN A 86 -2.37 27.53 19.39
CA GLN A 86 -3.44 26.64 18.95
C GLN A 86 -2.81 25.45 18.22
N ALA A 87 -2.84 24.26 18.83
CA ALA A 87 -2.40 23.02 18.18
C ALA A 87 -3.39 22.65 17.07
N THR A 88 -3.21 23.26 15.90
CA THR A 88 -3.75 22.74 14.64
C THR A 88 -3.14 21.35 14.45
N VAL A 89 -3.96 20.30 14.36
CA VAL A 89 -3.49 18.97 13.95
C VAL A 89 -3.08 19.08 12.49
N ALA A 90 -1.82 19.46 12.25
CA ALA A 90 -1.25 19.58 10.93
C ALA A 90 -0.81 18.20 10.45
N TRP A 91 -1.07 17.90 9.17
CA TRP A 91 -0.56 16.66 8.57
C TRP A 91 0.96 16.59 8.68
N PRO A 92 1.53 15.39 8.83
CA PRO A 92 2.96 15.24 8.96
C PRO A 92 3.69 15.80 7.73
N LEU A 93 4.77 16.52 7.99
CA LEU A 93 5.67 17.02 6.96
C LEU A 93 6.44 15.86 6.33
N PRO A 94 6.95 16.00 5.10
CA PRO A 94 7.88 15.05 4.54
C PRO A 94 9.08 14.83 5.48
N PRO A 95 9.58 13.59 5.59
CA PRO A 95 10.70 13.29 6.49
C PRO A 95 12.02 13.85 5.97
N GLU A 96 12.92 14.21 6.89
CA GLU A 96 14.26 14.72 6.59
C GLU A 96 15.21 13.60 6.13
N SER A 97 15.03 12.39 6.66
CA SER A 97 15.85 11.20 6.35
C SER A 97 14.99 9.96 6.06
N PRO A 98 14.24 9.94 4.94
CA PRO A 98 13.42 8.80 4.59
C PRO A 98 14.26 7.58 4.22
N GLN A 99 13.80 6.39 4.62
CA GLN A 99 14.37 5.12 4.15
C GLN A 99 13.62 4.54 2.95
N ILE A 100 12.38 4.99 2.72
CA ILE A 100 11.53 4.60 1.58
C ILE A 100 10.92 5.84 0.93
N LYS A 101 10.38 5.66 -0.27
CA LYS A 101 9.54 6.67 -0.93
C LYS A 101 8.31 6.01 -1.55
N ILE A 102 7.22 6.76 -1.59
CA ILE A 102 6.06 6.43 -2.44
C ILE A 102 6.36 7.04 -3.81
N THR A 103 6.54 6.18 -4.81
CA THR A 103 6.87 6.62 -6.17
C THR A 103 5.63 7.16 -6.88
N THR A 104 4.52 6.42 -6.81
CA THR A 104 3.27 6.78 -7.46
C THR A 104 2.11 5.95 -6.93
N ILE A 105 0.88 6.41 -7.20
CA ILE A 105 -0.35 5.64 -7.05
C ILE A 105 -1.00 5.55 -8.44
N VAL A 106 -1.21 4.33 -8.91
CA VAL A 106 -1.81 4.02 -10.21
C VAL A 106 -3.24 3.55 -10.00
N GLY A 107 -4.14 3.81 -10.96
CA GLY A 107 -5.51 3.28 -10.90
C GLY A 107 -6.39 3.89 -9.83
N ILE A 108 -6.11 5.14 -9.41
CA ILE A 108 -6.88 5.87 -8.37
C ILE A 108 -8.38 5.82 -8.71
N GLY A 109 -9.19 5.29 -7.78
CA GLY A 109 -10.64 5.15 -7.96
C GLY A 109 -11.09 3.96 -8.81
N ASP A 110 -10.16 3.11 -9.28
CA ASP A 110 -10.45 1.87 -10.01
C ASP A 110 -9.82 0.66 -9.31
N LEU A 111 -10.63 -0.09 -8.57
CA LEU A 111 -10.21 -1.27 -7.81
C LEU A 111 -9.42 -2.32 -8.64
N ALA A 112 -9.68 -2.43 -9.94
CA ALA A 112 -9.01 -3.44 -10.77
C ALA A 112 -7.53 -3.12 -10.99
N THR A 113 -7.16 -1.85 -10.97
CA THR A 113 -5.82 -1.35 -11.30
C THR A 113 -5.17 -0.55 -10.18
N GLU A 114 -5.91 -0.27 -9.09
CA GLU A 114 -5.45 0.55 -7.98
C GLU A 114 -4.30 -0.09 -7.21
N ARG A 115 -3.14 0.57 -7.24
CA ARG A 115 -1.95 0.18 -6.47
C ARG A 115 -1.07 1.36 -6.11
N LEU A 116 -0.46 1.29 -4.95
CA LEU A 116 0.56 2.22 -4.48
C LEU A 116 1.93 1.56 -4.61
N GLN A 117 2.86 2.24 -5.30
CA GLN A 117 4.21 1.74 -5.51
C GLN A 117 5.18 2.35 -4.49
N ILE A 118 5.81 1.49 -3.70
CA ILE A 118 6.79 1.86 -2.66
C ILE A 118 8.16 1.41 -3.13
N GLN A 119 9.17 2.28 -2.97
CA GLN A 119 10.55 1.95 -3.30
C GLN A 119 11.46 2.26 -2.10
N SER A 120 12.39 1.35 -1.82
CA SER A 120 13.49 1.62 -0.89
C SER A 120 14.45 2.65 -1.48
N ILE A 121 14.89 3.57 -0.65
CA ILE A 121 15.99 4.51 -0.97
C ILE A 121 17.18 4.33 -0.03
N SER A 122 17.10 3.36 0.89
CA SER A 122 18.20 2.96 1.74
C SER A 122 19.20 2.09 0.96
N PRO A 123 20.53 2.24 1.20
CA PRO A 123 21.54 1.32 0.70
C PRO A 123 21.49 -0.06 1.37
N GLU A 124 20.81 -0.17 2.51
CA GLU A 124 20.69 -1.40 3.28
C GLU A 124 19.29 -2.02 3.16
N ALA A 125 19.20 -3.32 3.43
CA ALA A 125 17.93 -4.03 3.46
C ALA A 125 17.09 -3.56 4.66
N ILE A 126 15.83 -3.20 4.41
CA ILE A 126 14.90 -2.68 5.40
C ILE A 126 13.70 -3.60 5.57
N SER A 127 13.39 -3.96 6.82
CA SER A 127 12.15 -4.66 7.15
C SER A 127 11.03 -3.65 7.34
N LEU A 128 9.90 -3.84 6.65
CA LEU A 128 8.69 -3.05 6.89
C LEU A 128 7.73 -3.72 7.87
N GLU A 129 8.16 -4.77 8.59
CA GLU A 129 7.30 -5.49 9.52
C GLU A 129 6.68 -4.53 10.55
N ASN A 130 5.35 -4.54 10.67
CA ASN A 130 4.57 -3.68 11.57
C ASN A 130 4.63 -2.18 11.29
N TRP A 131 5.19 -1.77 10.15
CA TRP A 131 5.02 -0.39 9.68
C TRP A 131 3.54 -0.15 9.37
N ARG A 132 3.10 1.10 9.42
CA ARG A 132 1.72 1.47 9.11
C ARG A 132 1.66 2.46 7.97
N LEU A 133 0.70 2.27 7.08
CA LEU A 133 0.27 3.27 6.12
C LEU A 133 -1.08 3.80 6.56
N GLU A 134 -1.27 5.12 6.49
CA GLU A 134 -2.49 5.80 6.85
C GLU A 134 -2.88 6.78 5.74
N THR A 135 -4.16 6.80 5.37
CA THR A 135 -4.71 7.77 4.43
C THR A 135 -5.41 8.92 5.18
N SER A 136 -5.59 10.06 4.51
CA SER A 136 -6.38 11.18 5.03
C SER A 136 -7.85 10.84 5.30
N THR A 137 -8.35 9.75 4.70
CA THR A 137 -9.71 9.23 4.92
C THR A 137 -9.81 8.31 6.13
N GLY A 138 -8.68 7.96 6.77
CA GLY A 138 -8.61 7.14 7.98
C GLY A 138 -8.41 5.65 7.72
N GLU A 139 -8.15 5.23 6.47
CA GLU A 139 -7.83 3.85 6.15
C GLU A 139 -6.39 3.53 6.56
N VAL A 140 -6.21 2.40 7.26
CA VAL A 140 -4.91 1.99 7.80
C VAL A 140 -4.51 0.60 7.27
N TYR A 141 -3.27 0.48 6.80
CA TYR A 141 -2.65 -0.79 6.43
C TYR A 141 -1.44 -1.07 7.33
N THR A 142 -1.34 -2.28 7.87
CA THR A 142 -0.15 -2.74 8.58
C THR A 142 0.65 -3.66 7.68
N PHE A 143 1.91 -3.30 7.44
CA PHE A 143 2.80 -4.09 6.59
C PHE A 143 3.13 -5.44 7.26
N PRO A 144 3.02 -6.56 6.52
CA PRO A 144 3.45 -7.85 7.01
C PRO A 144 4.97 -7.91 7.06
N LYS A 145 5.50 -9.05 7.49
CA LYS A 145 6.95 -9.30 7.46
C LYS A 145 7.47 -9.36 6.01
N ILE A 146 7.95 -8.22 5.52
CA ILE A 146 8.55 -8.06 4.21
C ILE A 146 9.85 -7.26 4.34
N THR A 147 10.84 -7.61 3.52
CA THR A 147 12.13 -6.93 3.48
C THR A 147 12.34 -6.36 2.09
N LEU A 148 12.57 -5.04 2.00
CA LEU A 148 13.02 -4.41 0.77
C LEU A 148 14.53 -4.31 0.78
N PHE A 149 15.15 -4.77 -0.30
CA PHE A 149 16.58 -4.60 -0.54
C PHE A 149 16.86 -3.22 -1.16
N GLU A 150 18.14 -2.90 -1.34
CA GLU A 150 18.60 -1.68 -1.99
C GLU A 150 17.86 -1.46 -3.33
N TYR A 151 17.23 -0.28 -3.48
CA TYR A 151 16.36 0.10 -4.60
C TYR A 151 15.17 -0.83 -4.92
N GLY A 152 14.94 -1.85 -4.08
CA GLY A 152 13.81 -2.76 -4.19
C GLY A 152 12.49 -2.01 -4.13
N ALA A 153 11.46 -2.57 -4.77
CA ALA A 153 10.13 -1.98 -4.80
C ALA A 153 9.07 -3.04 -4.50
N VAL A 154 7.97 -2.58 -3.91
CA VAL A 154 6.78 -3.38 -3.66
C VAL A 154 5.54 -2.59 -4.05
N ASP A 155 4.59 -3.28 -4.66
CA ASP A 155 3.27 -2.74 -4.94
C ASP A 155 2.31 -3.12 -3.81
N LEU A 156 1.54 -2.16 -3.32
CA LEU A 156 0.39 -2.40 -2.45
C LEU A 156 -0.89 -2.19 -3.25
N TYR A 157 -1.56 -3.29 -3.60
CA TYR A 157 -2.88 -3.28 -4.21
C TYR A 157 -3.95 -3.09 -3.14
N SER A 158 -4.95 -2.25 -3.40
CA SER A 158 -6.07 -2.06 -2.46
C SER A 158 -6.98 -3.29 -2.38
N ARG A 159 -7.16 -4.00 -3.50
CA ARG A 159 -8.01 -5.19 -3.60
C ARG A 159 -7.52 -6.38 -2.77
N THR A 160 -8.35 -7.42 -2.70
CA THR A 160 -7.98 -8.73 -2.17
C THR A 160 -6.99 -9.48 -3.07
N GLY A 161 -6.16 -10.30 -2.46
CA GLY A 161 -5.17 -11.14 -3.14
C GLY A 161 -4.26 -11.85 -2.16
N ILE A 162 -3.20 -12.47 -2.67
CA ILE A 162 -2.23 -13.23 -1.87
C ILE A 162 -0.91 -12.46 -1.85
N ASN A 163 -0.43 -12.14 -0.65
CA ASN A 163 0.83 -11.42 -0.49
C ASN A 163 2.01 -12.21 -1.04
N SER A 164 2.94 -11.48 -1.64
CA SER A 164 4.23 -11.94 -2.12
C SER A 164 5.31 -10.90 -1.78
N VAL A 165 6.55 -11.17 -2.17
CA VAL A 165 7.69 -10.26 -1.95
C VAL A 165 7.64 -8.98 -2.79
N VAL A 166 6.84 -8.91 -3.85
CA VAL A 166 6.75 -7.74 -4.75
C VAL A 166 5.34 -7.16 -4.85
N ALA A 167 4.33 -7.89 -4.37
CA ALA A 167 2.94 -7.47 -4.39
C ALA A 167 2.27 -7.82 -3.06
N LEU A 168 1.74 -6.80 -2.40
CA LEU A 168 0.94 -6.85 -1.20
C LEU A 168 -0.52 -6.50 -1.54
N TYR A 169 -1.44 -7.01 -0.73
CA TYR A 169 -2.87 -6.83 -0.92
C TYR A 169 -3.51 -6.39 0.39
N TRP A 170 -4.25 -5.28 0.33
CA TRP A 170 -4.91 -4.70 1.50
C TRP A 170 -6.23 -5.40 1.82
N GLY A 171 -6.94 -5.91 0.81
CA GLY A 171 -8.14 -6.71 1.03
C GLY A 171 -9.45 -5.94 0.97
N HIS A 172 -9.45 -4.72 0.42
CA HIS A 172 -10.68 -3.96 0.21
C HIS A 172 -11.49 -4.49 -0.98
N SER A 173 -12.81 -4.29 -0.90
CA SER A 173 -13.77 -4.57 -1.98
C SER A 173 -14.15 -3.32 -2.78
N ALA A 174 -13.54 -2.17 -2.45
CA ALA A 174 -13.71 -0.87 -3.09
C ALA A 174 -12.36 -0.17 -3.14
N PRO A 175 -12.15 0.78 -4.09
CA PRO A 175 -10.91 1.54 -4.14
C PRO A 175 -10.73 2.38 -2.86
N VAL A 176 -9.49 2.47 -2.40
CA VAL A 176 -9.10 3.18 -1.18
C VAL A 176 -8.66 4.61 -1.49
N PHE A 177 -7.99 4.82 -2.63
CA PHE A 177 -7.34 6.09 -2.94
C PHE A 177 -8.24 6.97 -3.82
N HIS A 178 -8.34 8.23 -3.43
CA HIS A 178 -9.10 9.25 -4.15
C HIS A 178 -8.23 10.48 -4.44
N ARG A 179 -8.61 11.26 -5.46
CA ARG A 179 -7.91 12.51 -5.77
C ARG A 179 -7.99 13.48 -4.60
N GLY A 180 -6.87 14.14 -4.29
CA GLY A 180 -6.75 15.03 -3.15
C GLY A 180 -6.42 14.33 -1.83
N ASP A 181 -6.40 13.00 -1.78
CA ASP A 181 -5.99 12.27 -0.58
C ASP A 181 -4.51 12.48 -0.30
N ARG A 182 -4.16 12.29 0.97
CA ARG A 182 -2.78 12.20 1.44
C ARG A 182 -2.54 10.81 2.01
N VAL A 183 -1.38 10.25 1.72
CA VAL A 183 -0.93 8.96 2.25
C VAL A 183 0.35 9.17 3.03
N VAL A 184 0.42 8.60 4.23
CA VAL A 184 1.60 8.66 5.11
C VAL A 184 2.00 7.25 5.50
N ILE A 185 3.30 6.95 5.44
CA ILE A 185 3.85 5.70 5.98
C ILE A 185 4.67 6.06 7.21
N TYR A 186 4.43 5.31 8.29
CA TYR A 186 5.17 5.38 9.53
C TYR A 186 5.86 4.05 9.83
N ASP A 187 7.01 4.11 10.46
CA ASP A 187 7.69 2.93 11.01
C ASP A 187 7.10 2.48 12.36
N THR A 188 7.76 1.50 12.97
CA THR A 188 7.38 0.93 14.28
C THR A 188 7.57 1.88 15.45
N GLU A 189 8.44 2.89 15.32
CA GLU A 189 8.66 3.93 16.33
C GLU A 189 7.64 5.07 16.18
N GLY A 190 6.92 5.08 15.05
CA GLY A 190 5.92 6.07 14.71
C GLY A 190 6.49 7.29 14.00
N GLU A 191 7.76 7.23 13.56
CA GLU A 191 8.35 8.27 12.73
C GLU A 191 7.81 8.16 11.30
N VAL A 192 7.71 9.31 10.63
CA VAL A 192 7.25 9.39 9.25
C VAL A 192 8.38 8.95 8.33
N GLN A 193 8.08 8.05 7.40
CA GLN A 193 9.05 7.54 6.43
C GLN A 193 8.69 7.91 4.99
N ALA A 194 7.41 8.18 4.70
CA ALA A 194 7.00 8.72 3.41
C ALA A 194 5.69 9.51 3.54
N VAL A 195 5.55 10.55 2.72
CA VAL A 195 4.32 11.32 2.55
C VAL A 195 4.05 11.48 1.05
N TYR A 196 2.83 11.23 0.61
CA TYR A 196 2.40 11.39 -0.78
C TYR A 196 1.06 12.12 -0.85
N SER A 197 0.95 13.09 -1.76
CA SER A 197 -0.31 13.81 -2.03
C SER A 197 -0.80 13.44 -3.42
N ILE A 198 -2.05 12.97 -3.51
CA ILE A 198 -2.65 12.53 -4.75
C ILE A 198 -3.15 13.74 -5.56
N PRO A 199 -2.68 13.95 -6.81
CA PRO A 199 -2.99 15.14 -7.61
C PRO A 199 -4.38 15.17 -8.25
#